data_AF-A0A1Y2M4N1-F1
#
_entry.id   AF-A0A1Y2M4N1-F1
#
_cell.length_a   1.000
_cell.length_b   1.000
_cell.length_c   1.000
_cell.angle_alpha   90.00
_cell.angle_beta   90.00
_cell.angle_gamma   90.00
#
_symmetry.space_group_name_H-M   'P 1'
#
loop_
_entity.id
_entity.type
_entity.pdbx_description
1 polymer ?
#
loop_
_entity_poly.entity_id
_entity_poly.type
_entity_poly.pdbx_seq_one_letter_code
_entity_poly.pdbx_strand_id
1 'polypeptide(L)'
;MILSRKRAPRPLAKWVNLGRATSHTFSTHSSTNRFSTNIHAPAPQLQWSKHVSRYMTRLRSVKRFPKPKKLPAQLPSFYSSISQPYAHIPEMNQVSPQPADKAPSLAARMKQYEASFDITLPSGSPTILRLDGHAFSKFTSHFCRPFDQRIHDAMIAVCIDLLAYFNSATLAYTHSDEITLVFPGGVQSFNERVQKLSSLAASYCSVRFNTHLAALLTASPEPKVKDSAFDRLGTAHFDARFFAVPSVEEAFNCVLWRCRNDAVRNSVNAFARTLYSTKEMHGKTTVQLIEMMENEKNVVYEKAVPRWALEGCLLKREQVEHEGVNLKTGATEKTLRTRTRAEERGVRKFSAENVRLVTERFW
;
A
#
# COMPACT_ATOMS: atom_id res chain seq x y z
N MET A 1 47.92 -2.64 -35.74
CA MET A 1 48.07 -1.86 -34.49
C MET A 1 46.85 -0.95 -34.35
N ILE A 2 45.81 -1.37 -33.62
CA ILE A 2 44.59 -0.58 -33.38
C ILE A 2 44.56 -0.29 -31.87
N LEU A 3 44.75 0.97 -31.49
CA LEU A 3 44.74 1.46 -30.12
C LEU A 3 43.30 1.68 -29.64
N SER A 4 42.84 0.78 -28.78
CA SER A 4 41.57 0.92 -28.03
C SER A 4 41.76 1.86 -26.84
N ARG A 5 41.03 3.00 -26.84
CA ARG A 5 40.96 3.94 -25.71
C ARG A 5 40.07 3.34 -24.61
N LYS A 6 40.67 2.90 -23.50
CA LYS A 6 39.96 2.59 -22.25
C LYS A 6 39.41 3.89 -21.63
N ARG A 7 38.10 3.95 -21.37
CA ARG A 7 37.46 5.01 -20.56
C ARG A 7 37.77 4.78 -19.08
N ALA A 8 38.22 5.82 -18.39
CA ALA A 8 38.43 5.84 -16.94
C ALA A 8 37.10 5.81 -16.17
N PRO A 9 37.06 5.23 -14.95
CA PRO A 9 35.86 5.21 -14.11
C PRO A 9 35.56 6.60 -13.51
N ARG A 10 34.27 6.93 -13.36
CA ARG A 10 33.79 8.17 -12.71
C ARG A 10 33.93 8.07 -11.18
N PRO A 11 34.21 9.18 -10.47
CA PRO A 11 34.38 9.15 -9.02
C PRO A 11 33.04 8.95 -8.29
N LEU A 12 33.08 8.10 -7.25
CA LEU A 12 32.01 7.91 -6.27
C LEU A 12 31.82 9.19 -5.45
N ALA A 13 30.60 9.74 -5.43
CA ALA A 13 30.25 10.85 -4.56
C ALA A 13 30.26 10.38 -3.10
N LYS A 14 31.09 11.03 -2.27
CA LYS A 14 31.11 10.82 -0.82
C LYS A 14 29.84 11.41 -0.21
N TRP A 15 29.02 10.56 0.39
CA TRP A 15 27.93 11.00 1.26
C TRP A 15 28.52 11.46 2.59
N VAL A 16 28.47 12.76 2.86
CA VAL A 16 28.84 13.33 4.17
C VAL A 16 27.61 13.30 5.05
N ASN A 17 27.70 12.51 6.13
CA ASN A 17 26.73 12.47 7.22
C ASN A 17 26.81 13.79 8.01
N LEU A 18 25.79 14.63 7.92
CA LEU A 18 25.59 15.76 8.82
C LEU A 18 24.35 15.49 9.66
N GLY A 19 24.57 14.79 10.77
CA GLY A 19 23.61 14.74 11.85
C GLY A 19 23.53 16.11 12.53
N ARG A 20 22.37 16.74 12.47
CA ARG A 20 21.95 17.73 13.47
C ARG A 20 20.47 17.53 13.75
N ALA A 21 20.19 17.07 14.97
CA ALA A 21 18.89 17.18 15.57
C ALA A 21 18.56 18.67 15.76
N THR A 22 17.44 19.12 15.23
CA THR A 22 16.84 20.40 15.61
C THR A 22 15.38 20.15 15.96
N SER A 23 15.12 20.18 17.26
CA SER A 23 13.80 20.35 17.85
C SER A 23 13.19 21.68 17.38
N HIS A 24 12.05 21.63 16.69
CA HIS A 24 11.28 22.83 16.38
C HIS A 24 10.09 22.95 17.33
N THR A 25 10.24 23.85 18.30
CA THR A 25 9.16 24.48 19.07
C THR A 25 8.49 25.54 18.18
N PHE A 26 7.19 25.40 17.94
CA PHE A 26 6.38 26.43 17.30
C PHE A 26 5.93 27.46 18.35
N SER A 27 6.37 28.71 18.19
CA SER A 27 5.88 29.87 18.94
C SER A 27 4.71 30.49 18.18
N THR A 28 3.56 30.58 18.84
CA THR A 28 2.39 31.33 18.37
C THR A 28 2.57 32.82 18.65
N HIS A 29 2.38 33.66 17.64
CA HIS A 29 2.13 35.09 17.84
C HIS A 29 0.76 35.46 17.29
N SER A 30 -0.05 35.98 18.21
CA SER A 30 -1.32 36.65 17.99
C SER A 30 -1.09 38.03 17.38
N SER A 31 -1.83 38.37 16.33
CA SER A 31 -2.15 39.77 16.05
C SER A 31 -3.59 39.88 15.54
N THR A 32 -4.35 40.64 16.31
CA THR A 32 -5.69 41.15 16.01
C THR A 32 -5.64 42.19 14.89
N ASN A 33 -6.57 42.15 13.93
CA ASN A 33 -7.20 43.38 13.45
C ASN A 33 -8.55 43.14 12.77
N ARG A 34 -9.48 44.09 12.98
CA ARG A 34 -10.87 44.09 12.53
C ARG A 34 -11.06 44.89 11.22
N PHE A 35 -12.23 44.63 10.62
CA PHE A 35 -13.06 45.45 9.70
C PHE A 35 -12.58 45.68 8.26
N SER A 36 -13.33 45.17 7.27
CA SER A 36 -14.43 45.89 6.60
C SER A 36 -14.86 45.19 5.29
N THR A 37 -16.12 45.37 4.94
CA THR A 37 -16.88 44.84 3.79
C THR A 37 -16.56 45.54 2.46
N ASN A 38 -16.42 44.80 1.35
CA ASN A 38 -17.16 45.07 0.09
C ASN A 38 -16.87 44.06 -1.06
N ILE A 39 -17.96 43.39 -1.46
CA ILE A 39 -18.51 43.02 -2.76
C ILE A 39 -17.67 43.16 -4.07
N HIS A 40 -17.78 42.10 -4.91
CA HIS A 40 -17.60 41.94 -6.37
C HIS A 40 -16.20 41.82 -7.01
N ALA A 41 -15.85 40.59 -7.39
CA ALA A 41 -15.11 40.28 -8.63
C ALA A 41 -15.50 38.88 -9.16
N PRO A 42 -15.74 38.68 -10.48
CA PRO A 42 -16.20 37.41 -11.03
C PRO A 42 -15.07 36.39 -11.26
N ALA A 43 -15.41 35.11 -11.17
CA ALA A 43 -14.51 33.98 -11.37
C ALA A 43 -14.08 33.82 -12.86
N PRO A 44 -12.83 33.48 -13.17
CA PRO A 44 -12.40 33.26 -14.55
C PRO A 44 -12.85 31.90 -15.09
N GLN A 45 -13.53 31.94 -16.24
CA GLN A 45 -13.86 30.78 -17.08
C GLN A 45 -12.58 30.09 -17.59
N LEU A 46 -12.38 28.82 -17.25
CA LEU A 46 -11.37 27.98 -17.90
C LEU A 46 -11.83 27.58 -19.31
N GLN A 47 -11.16 28.11 -20.32
CA GLN A 47 -11.22 27.63 -21.69
C GLN A 47 -10.61 26.22 -21.80
N TRP A 48 -11.42 25.26 -22.21
CA TRP A 48 -10.97 23.92 -22.59
C TRP A 48 -10.25 23.98 -23.94
N SER A 49 -8.92 23.81 -23.94
CA SER A 49 -8.12 23.80 -25.15
C SER A 49 -8.19 22.44 -25.87
N LYS A 50 -8.13 22.52 -27.20
CA LYS A 50 -8.42 21.50 -28.21
C LYS A 50 -7.44 20.31 -28.23
N HIS A 51 -7.45 19.43 -27.21
CA HIS A 51 -6.61 18.23 -27.17
C HIS A 51 -7.35 16.91 -26.86
N VAL A 52 -8.68 16.85 -27.06
CA VAL A 52 -9.46 15.60 -26.86
C VAL A 52 -9.86 14.91 -28.18
N SER A 53 -9.59 15.51 -29.35
CA SER A 53 -10.02 14.95 -30.66
C SER A 53 -8.96 14.09 -31.38
N ARG A 54 -8.33 13.14 -30.67
CA ARG A 54 -7.48 12.10 -31.30
C ARG A 54 -7.64 10.68 -30.74
N TYR A 55 -8.54 10.45 -29.79
CA TYR A 55 -8.72 9.13 -29.15
C TYR A 55 -9.96 8.34 -29.58
N MET A 56 -10.65 8.74 -30.66
CA MET A 56 -11.89 8.06 -31.11
C MET A 56 -11.84 7.38 -32.49
N THR A 57 -10.66 7.05 -33.03
CA THR A 57 -10.60 6.31 -34.31
C THR A 57 -9.51 5.24 -34.33
N ARG A 58 -9.59 4.23 -33.45
CA ARG A 58 -8.93 2.94 -33.67
C ARG A 58 -9.51 1.78 -32.87
N LEU A 59 -10.82 1.55 -33.00
CA LEU A 59 -11.45 0.29 -32.57
C LEU A 59 -12.32 -0.26 -33.72
N ARG A 60 -11.67 -0.76 -34.78
CA ARG A 60 -12.28 -1.64 -35.77
C ARG A 60 -11.28 -2.74 -36.11
N SER A 61 -11.31 -3.83 -35.34
CA SER A 61 -10.82 -5.17 -35.70
C SER A 61 -10.83 -6.06 -34.45
N VAL A 62 -12.02 -6.46 -33.99
CA VAL A 62 -12.13 -7.59 -33.05
C VAL A 62 -12.30 -8.85 -33.90
N LYS A 63 -11.26 -9.70 -33.91
CA LYS A 63 -11.30 -11.03 -34.51
C LYS A 63 -12.29 -11.90 -33.73
N ARG A 64 -13.16 -12.59 -34.48
CA ARG A 64 -14.21 -13.51 -34.00
C ARG A 64 -13.65 -14.54 -33.01
N PHE A 65 -14.31 -14.69 -31.86
CA PHE A 65 -14.10 -15.81 -30.94
C PHE A 65 -14.68 -17.12 -31.54
N PRO A 66 -14.02 -18.28 -31.36
CA PRO A 66 -14.54 -19.56 -31.79
C PRO A 66 -15.69 -20.05 -30.89
N LYS A 67 -16.68 -20.73 -31.50
CA LYS A 67 -17.86 -21.29 -30.83
C LYS A 67 -17.49 -22.37 -29.79
N PRO A 68 -18.24 -22.51 -28.68
CA PRO A 68 -18.01 -23.57 -27.71
C PRO A 68 -18.37 -24.95 -28.30
N LYS A 69 -17.51 -25.95 -28.01
CA LYS A 69 -17.71 -27.35 -28.39
C LYS A 69 -18.84 -27.97 -27.56
N LYS A 70 -19.68 -28.80 -28.21
CA LYS A 70 -20.78 -29.57 -27.61
C LYS A 70 -20.26 -30.49 -26.50
N LEU A 71 -20.90 -30.48 -25.33
CA LEU A 71 -20.75 -31.55 -24.33
C LEU A 71 -21.44 -32.83 -24.82
N PRO A 72 -20.86 -34.02 -24.58
CA PRO A 72 -21.52 -35.28 -24.87
C PRO A 72 -22.66 -35.57 -23.89
N ALA A 73 -23.73 -36.14 -24.46
CA ALA A 73 -24.89 -36.65 -23.75
C ALA A 73 -24.60 -38.02 -23.10
N GLN A 74 -25.40 -38.35 -22.08
CA GLN A 74 -25.58 -39.65 -21.41
C GLN A 74 -24.70 -39.92 -20.19
N LEU A 75 -25.35 -39.91 -19.01
CA LEU A 75 -24.92 -40.61 -17.80
C LEU A 75 -25.65 -41.96 -17.74
N PRO A 76 -24.97 -43.08 -17.43
CA PRO A 76 -25.60 -44.39 -17.35
C PRO A 76 -26.44 -44.57 -16.07
N SER A 77 -27.60 -45.21 -16.26
CA SER A 77 -28.55 -45.59 -15.22
C SER A 77 -28.04 -46.75 -14.38
N PHE A 78 -27.98 -46.57 -13.06
CA PHE A 78 -27.87 -47.66 -12.10
C PHE A 78 -29.16 -47.73 -11.28
N TYR A 79 -30.04 -48.66 -11.64
CA TYR A 79 -31.14 -49.13 -10.80
C TYR A 79 -31.12 -50.66 -10.79
N SER A 80 -30.76 -51.23 -9.64
CA SER A 80 -31.09 -52.59 -9.22
C SER A 80 -31.23 -52.54 -7.70
N SER A 81 -32.45 -52.59 -7.20
CA SER A 81 -33.07 -53.79 -6.62
C SER A 81 -32.97 -53.80 -5.09
N ILE A 82 -33.95 -53.18 -4.42
CA ILE A 82 -34.36 -53.59 -3.07
C ILE A 82 -35.89 -53.59 -3.04
N SER A 83 -36.44 -54.79 -2.94
CA SER A 83 -37.85 -55.12 -2.77
C SER A 83 -38.17 -55.30 -1.28
N GLN A 84 -39.06 -54.48 -0.69
CA GLN A 84 -39.83 -54.81 0.51
C GLN A 84 -41.13 -53.96 0.58
N PRO A 85 -42.19 -54.45 1.26
CA PRO A 85 -43.57 -54.24 0.86
C PRO A 85 -44.25 -52.98 1.41
N TYR A 86 -45.25 -52.53 0.65
CA TYR A 86 -46.12 -51.39 0.87
C TYR A 86 -46.88 -51.45 2.21
N ALA A 87 -46.76 -50.40 3.02
CA ALA A 87 -47.70 -50.05 4.07
C ALA A 87 -47.98 -48.53 4.02
N HIS A 88 -49.26 -48.18 3.88
CA HIS A 88 -49.86 -46.85 3.91
C HIS A 88 -49.32 -45.78 2.94
N ILE A 89 -50.05 -45.58 1.83
CA ILE A 89 -50.03 -44.32 1.08
C ILE A 89 -51.02 -43.37 1.78
N PRO A 90 -50.57 -42.25 2.39
CA PRO A 90 -51.48 -41.19 2.82
C PRO A 90 -52.01 -40.48 1.57
N GLU A 91 -53.31 -40.18 1.54
CA GLU A 91 -53.92 -39.35 0.50
C GLU A 91 -53.09 -38.08 0.26
N MET A 92 -52.66 -37.90 -0.99
CA MET A 92 -52.04 -36.65 -1.43
C MET A 92 -53.09 -35.55 -1.35
N ASN A 93 -53.04 -34.77 -0.26
CA ASN A 93 -53.67 -33.46 -0.22
C ASN A 93 -53.20 -32.66 -1.44
N GLN A 94 -54.16 -32.22 -2.26
CA GLN A 94 -53.89 -31.34 -3.39
C GLN A 94 -53.22 -30.07 -2.87
N VAL A 95 -51.91 -29.97 -3.07
CA VAL A 95 -51.17 -28.72 -2.84
C VAL A 95 -51.67 -27.73 -3.87
N SER A 96 -52.45 -26.76 -3.40
CA SER A 96 -52.91 -25.63 -4.19
C SER A 96 -51.71 -24.98 -4.88
N PRO A 97 -51.79 -24.59 -6.16
CA PRO A 97 -50.68 -23.96 -6.86
C PRO A 97 -50.29 -22.68 -6.12
N GLN A 98 -49.09 -22.68 -5.53
CA GLN A 98 -48.46 -21.51 -4.94
C GLN A 98 -48.41 -20.40 -6.01
N PRO A 99 -48.70 -19.13 -5.66
CA PRO A 99 -48.78 -18.04 -6.63
C PRO A 99 -47.46 -17.95 -7.40
N ALA A 100 -47.55 -17.88 -8.73
CA ALA A 100 -46.40 -17.80 -9.62
C ALA A 100 -45.43 -16.71 -9.13
N ASP A 101 -44.22 -17.12 -8.71
CA ASP A 101 -43.15 -16.21 -8.31
C ASP A 101 -42.95 -15.19 -9.42
N LYS A 102 -43.34 -13.94 -9.16
CA LYS A 102 -43.09 -12.83 -10.08
C LYS A 102 -41.60 -12.82 -10.39
N ALA A 103 -41.25 -12.86 -11.67
CA ALA A 103 -39.86 -12.76 -12.10
C ALA A 103 -39.19 -11.57 -11.39
N PRO A 104 -37.99 -11.76 -10.81
CA PRO A 104 -37.35 -10.71 -10.03
C PRO A 104 -37.17 -9.46 -10.89
N SER A 105 -37.40 -8.30 -10.30
CA SER A 105 -37.24 -7.01 -10.99
C SER A 105 -35.83 -6.88 -11.56
N LEU A 106 -35.67 -6.05 -12.59
CA LEU A 106 -34.35 -5.76 -13.15
C LEU A 106 -33.34 -5.33 -12.06
N ALA A 107 -33.78 -4.47 -11.14
CA ALA A 107 -32.97 -4.01 -10.01
C ALA A 107 -32.56 -5.16 -9.08
N ALA A 108 -33.47 -6.10 -8.79
CA ALA A 108 -33.15 -7.28 -7.97
C ALA A 108 -32.12 -8.18 -8.66
N ARG A 109 -32.27 -8.40 -9.97
CA ARG A 109 -31.33 -9.19 -10.77
C ARG A 109 -29.93 -8.57 -10.82
N MET A 110 -29.82 -7.26 -11.05
CA MET A 110 -28.52 -6.57 -11.05
C MET A 110 -27.83 -6.66 -9.69
N LYS A 111 -28.57 -6.44 -8.58
CA LYS A 111 -28.05 -6.59 -7.22
C LYS A 111 -27.60 -8.02 -6.91
N GLN A 112 -28.33 -9.01 -7.41
CA GLN A 112 -27.95 -10.41 -7.26
C GLN A 112 -26.63 -10.73 -7.99
N TYR A 113 -26.44 -10.18 -9.19
CA TYR A 113 -25.18 -10.34 -9.91
C TYR A 113 -24.02 -9.69 -9.17
N GLU A 114 -24.17 -8.47 -8.66
CA GLU A 114 -23.14 -7.82 -7.83
C GLU A 114 -22.81 -8.64 -6.58
N ALA A 115 -23.83 -9.11 -5.85
CA ALA A 115 -23.65 -9.89 -4.62
C ALA A 115 -22.87 -11.19 -4.85
N SER A 116 -23.00 -11.81 -6.03
CA SER A 116 -22.30 -13.07 -6.35
C SER A 116 -20.77 -12.94 -6.42
N PHE A 117 -20.25 -11.71 -6.55
CA PHE A 117 -18.80 -11.44 -6.56
C PHE A 117 -18.32 -10.77 -5.26
N ASP A 118 -19.22 -10.48 -4.32
CA ASP A 118 -18.90 -9.78 -3.09
C ASP A 118 -18.33 -10.78 -2.07
N ILE A 119 -17.03 -10.70 -1.84
CA ILE A 119 -16.31 -11.53 -0.87
C ILE A 119 -16.13 -10.71 0.41
N THR A 120 -16.43 -11.31 1.55
CA THR A 120 -16.32 -10.68 2.87
C THR A 120 -15.28 -11.41 3.72
N LEU A 121 -14.44 -10.67 4.44
CA LEU A 121 -13.47 -11.24 5.37
C LEU A 121 -14.17 -11.76 6.63
N PRO A 122 -13.65 -12.83 7.27
CA PRO A 122 -14.16 -13.28 8.56
C PRO A 122 -14.07 -12.18 9.62
N SER A 123 -15.22 -11.81 10.21
CA SER A 123 -15.27 -10.75 11.21
C SER A 123 -14.46 -11.11 12.46
N GLY A 124 -13.75 -10.13 13.03
CA GLY A 124 -12.94 -10.31 14.23
C GLY A 124 -11.61 -11.03 14.01
N SER A 125 -11.33 -11.53 12.79
CA SER A 125 -10.10 -12.26 12.50
C SER A 125 -8.94 -11.31 12.19
N PRO A 126 -7.71 -11.63 12.64
CA PRO A 126 -6.51 -10.91 12.25
C PRO A 126 -6.44 -10.76 10.74
N THR A 127 -6.35 -9.52 10.27
CA THR A 127 -6.42 -9.17 8.85
C THR A 127 -5.23 -8.33 8.47
N ILE A 128 -4.79 -8.49 7.23
CA ILE A 128 -3.67 -7.76 6.65
C ILE A 128 -4.18 -7.02 5.42
N LEU A 129 -3.83 -5.73 5.33
CA LEU A 129 -3.88 -4.96 4.10
C LEU A 129 -2.46 -4.85 3.55
N ARG A 130 -2.25 -5.27 2.31
CA ARG A 130 -1.05 -4.94 1.55
C ARG A 130 -1.38 -4.02 0.39
N LEU A 131 -0.64 -2.94 0.27
CA LEU A 131 -0.67 -1.99 -0.83
C LEU A 131 0.67 -2.05 -1.56
N ASP A 132 0.67 -2.15 -2.89
CA ASP A 132 1.88 -2.30 -3.70
C ASP A 132 1.82 -1.38 -4.93
N GLY A 133 2.92 -0.68 -5.21
CA GLY A 133 3.01 0.29 -6.29
C GLY A 133 2.94 -0.35 -7.68
N HIS A 134 1.94 0.00 -8.47
CA HIS A 134 1.79 -0.57 -9.81
C HIS A 134 2.87 -0.03 -10.77
N ALA A 135 3.68 -0.95 -11.33
CA ALA A 135 4.78 -0.63 -12.23
C ALA A 135 5.75 0.43 -11.64
N PHE A 136 5.93 0.42 -10.32
CA PHE A 136 6.62 1.51 -9.62
C PHE A 136 8.07 1.67 -10.03
N SER A 137 8.75 0.60 -10.42
CA SER A 137 10.11 0.69 -11.00
C SER A 137 10.19 1.58 -12.24
N LYS A 138 9.12 1.65 -13.06
CA LYS A 138 9.05 2.57 -14.21
C LYS A 138 8.81 4.00 -13.72
N PHE A 139 7.90 4.17 -12.76
CA PHE A 139 7.61 5.45 -12.13
C PHE A 139 8.86 6.07 -11.49
N THR A 140 9.58 5.32 -10.67
CA THR A 140 10.77 5.78 -9.92
C THR A 140 12.03 5.89 -10.78
N SER A 141 12.02 5.40 -12.03
CA SER A 141 13.19 5.48 -12.93
C SER A 141 13.62 6.92 -13.26
N HIS A 142 12.76 7.89 -12.97
CA HIS A 142 12.99 9.33 -13.19
C HIS A 142 13.55 10.06 -11.96
N PHE A 143 13.65 9.36 -10.81
CA PHE A 143 14.06 9.88 -9.52
C PHE A 143 15.49 9.45 -9.18
N CYS A 144 15.97 9.84 -7.99
CA CYS A 144 17.31 9.49 -7.53
C CYS A 144 17.46 7.97 -7.32
N ARG A 145 18.63 7.46 -7.69
CA ARG A 145 18.99 6.05 -7.52
C ARG A 145 20.15 5.91 -6.55
N PRO A 146 20.25 4.79 -5.81
CA PRO A 146 19.25 3.72 -5.72
C PRO A 146 18.06 4.09 -4.83
N PHE A 147 18.16 5.19 -4.08
CA PHE A 147 17.20 5.63 -3.09
C PHE A 147 16.88 7.12 -3.28
N ASP A 148 15.62 7.49 -3.12
CA ASP A 148 15.16 8.88 -3.11
C ASP A 148 14.41 9.13 -1.80
N GLN A 149 14.95 10.03 -0.97
CA GLN A 149 14.39 10.34 0.35
C GLN A 149 12.94 10.85 0.25
N ARG A 150 12.60 11.58 -0.81
CA ARG A 150 11.25 12.17 -0.95
C ARG A 150 10.20 11.11 -1.25
N ILE A 151 10.57 10.08 -2.01
CA ILE A 151 9.69 8.93 -2.21
C ILE A 151 9.49 8.20 -0.88
N HIS A 152 10.57 8.00 -0.12
CA HIS A 152 10.48 7.39 1.21
C HIS A 152 9.57 8.18 2.15
N ASP A 153 9.81 9.49 2.28
CA ASP A 153 9.03 10.37 3.16
C ASP A 153 7.55 10.43 2.73
N ALA A 154 7.27 10.37 1.43
CA ALA A 154 5.90 10.26 0.93
C ALA A 154 5.23 8.95 1.38
N MET A 155 5.95 7.82 1.34
CA MET A 155 5.44 6.53 1.84
C MET A 155 5.17 6.56 3.35
N ILE A 156 6.05 7.21 4.13
CA ILE A 156 5.85 7.43 5.57
C ILE A 156 4.59 8.27 5.83
N ALA A 157 4.43 9.38 5.12
CA ALA A 157 3.26 10.25 5.25
C ALA A 157 1.96 9.52 4.88
N VAL A 158 1.98 8.68 3.83
CA VAL A 158 0.84 7.82 3.47
C VAL A 158 0.53 6.79 4.56
N CYS A 159 1.54 6.19 5.18
CA CYS A 159 1.31 5.26 6.29
C CYS A 159 0.64 5.95 7.48
N ILE A 160 1.02 7.19 7.79
CA ILE A 160 0.38 8.01 8.83
C ILE A 160 -1.09 8.25 8.49
N ASP A 161 -1.38 8.66 7.25
CA ASP A 161 -2.76 8.88 6.79
C ASP A 161 -3.59 7.58 6.80
N LEU A 162 -3.01 6.46 6.38
CA LEU A 162 -3.68 5.16 6.37
C LEU A 162 -3.99 4.68 7.79
N LEU A 163 -3.09 4.88 8.76
CA LEU A 163 -3.39 4.60 10.16
C LEU A 163 -4.50 5.51 10.69
N ALA A 164 -4.58 6.78 10.27
CA ALA A 164 -5.70 7.64 10.64
C ALA A 164 -7.03 7.18 10.00
N TYR A 165 -7.00 6.79 8.73
CA TYR A 165 -8.18 6.32 7.98
C TYR A 165 -8.70 4.97 8.49
N PHE A 166 -7.78 4.03 8.76
CA PHE A 166 -8.06 2.70 9.28
C PHE A 166 -7.71 2.63 10.77
N ASN A 167 -8.58 3.19 11.62
CA ASN A 167 -8.33 3.32 13.06
C ASN A 167 -8.14 1.99 13.81
N SER A 168 -8.68 0.89 13.27
CA SER A 168 -8.53 -0.48 13.79
C SER A 168 -7.16 -1.09 13.51
N ALA A 169 -6.40 -0.57 12.54
CA ALA A 169 -5.03 -1.01 12.30
C ALA A 169 -4.12 -0.54 13.44
N THR A 170 -3.27 -1.42 13.95
CA THR A 170 -2.37 -1.16 15.09
C THR A 170 -0.92 -0.94 14.67
N LEU A 171 -0.57 -1.39 13.48
CA LEU A 171 0.77 -1.34 12.92
C LEU A 171 0.70 -1.08 11.42
N ALA A 172 1.57 -0.20 10.93
CA ALA A 172 1.93 -0.12 9.53
C ALA A 172 3.43 -0.41 9.36
N TYR A 173 3.78 -1.03 8.25
CA TYR A 173 5.15 -1.29 7.83
C TYR A 173 5.29 -0.87 6.38
N THR A 174 6.39 -0.23 6.01
CA THR A 174 6.67 0.11 4.62
C THR A 174 8.13 -0.12 4.26
N HIS A 175 8.36 -0.62 3.06
CA HIS A 175 9.67 -0.70 2.43
C HIS A 175 9.51 -0.63 0.91
N SER A 176 10.40 0.13 0.24
CA SER A 176 10.27 0.45 -1.18
C SER A 176 8.91 1.10 -1.47
N ASP A 177 8.08 0.44 -2.27
CA ASP A 177 6.78 0.84 -2.79
C ASP A 177 5.63 0.02 -2.20
N GLU A 178 5.91 -0.78 -1.17
CA GLU A 178 4.94 -1.61 -0.47
C GLU A 178 4.59 -1.02 0.90
N ILE A 179 3.30 -1.08 1.27
CA ILE A 179 2.79 -0.78 2.61
C ILE A 179 1.99 -1.99 3.11
N THR A 180 2.26 -2.43 4.34
CA THR A 180 1.51 -3.46 5.05
C THR A 180 0.87 -2.86 6.29
N LEU A 181 -0.46 -2.94 6.42
CA LEU A 181 -1.21 -2.62 7.64
C LEU A 181 -1.70 -3.91 8.29
N VAL A 182 -1.67 -3.95 9.63
CA VAL A 182 -2.15 -5.10 10.42
C VAL A 182 -3.33 -4.70 11.28
N PHE A 183 -4.37 -5.53 11.23
CA PHE A 183 -5.66 -5.39 11.91
C PHE A 183 -5.88 -6.59 12.85
N PRO A 184 -5.48 -6.53 14.13
CA PRO A 184 -5.50 -7.70 15.00
C PRO A 184 -6.89 -8.31 15.24
N GLY A 185 -7.93 -7.48 15.21
CA GLY A 185 -9.32 -7.88 15.44
C GLY A 185 -10.24 -7.62 14.25
N GLY A 186 -9.72 -7.68 13.02
CA GLY A 186 -10.45 -7.37 11.79
C GLY A 186 -10.44 -5.87 11.43
N VAL A 187 -10.91 -5.54 10.23
CA VAL A 187 -10.85 -4.17 9.71
C VAL A 187 -11.92 -3.28 10.34
N GLN A 188 -13.05 -3.86 10.77
CA GLN A 188 -14.15 -3.18 11.45
C GLN A 188 -14.69 -1.98 10.66
N SER A 189 -14.65 -2.07 9.33
CA SER A 189 -15.13 -1.03 8.42
C SER A 189 -15.74 -1.68 7.19
N PHE A 190 -16.71 -0.98 6.58
CA PHE A 190 -17.32 -1.38 5.30
C PHE A 190 -17.89 -2.80 5.27
N ASN A 191 -18.31 -3.32 6.42
CA ASN A 191 -18.81 -4.69 6.60
C ASN A 191 -17.83 -5.77 6.09
N GLU A 192 -16.52 -5.51 6.19
CA GLU A 192 -15.47 -6.47 5.79
C GLU A 192 -15.48 -6.85 4.30
N ARG A 193 -16.18 -6.09 3.45
CA ARG A 193 -16.32 -6.36 2.02
C ARG A 193 -15.01 -6.07 1.29
N VAL A 194 -14.33 -7.11 0.82
CA VAL A 194 -13.00 -7.04 0.20
C VAL A 194 -12.98 -6.09 -0.99
N GLN A 195 -13.99 -6.13 -1.88
CA GLN A 195 -14.02 -5.25 -3.05
C GLN A 195 -14.03 -3.76 -2.65
N LYS A 196 -14.87 -3.40 -1.67
CA LYS A 196 -14.99 -2.02 -1.19
C LYS A 196 -13.73 -1.60 -0.42
N LEU A 197 -13.22 -2.48 0.43
CA LEU A 197 -11.99 -2.27 1.17
C LEU A 197 -10.79 -2.03 0.24
N SER A 198 -10.54 -2.95 -0.69
CA SER A 198 -9.41 -2.85 -1.63
C SER A 198 -9.50 -1.61 -2.52
N SER A 199 -10.66 -1.33 -3.11
CA SER A 199 -10.82 -0.18 -4.01
C SER A 199 -10.61 1.16 -3.29
N LEU A 200 -11.16 1.32 -2.09
CA LEU A 200 -10.98 2.53 -1.29
C LEU A 200 -9.53 2.66 -0.77
N ALA A 201 -8.93 1.58 -0.27
CA ALA A 201 -7.55 1.62 0.22
C ALA A 201 -6.55 1.96 -0.89
N ALA A 202 -6.65 1.32 -2.06
CA ALA A 202 -5.81 1.61 -3.22
C ALA A 202 -5.98 3.05 -3.71
N SER A 203 -7.24 3.52 -3.82
CA SER A 203 -7.54 4.89 -4.25
C SER A 203 -6.98 5.92 -3.27
N TYR A 204 -7.24 5.73 -1.98
CA TYR A 204 -6.77 6.64 -0.93
C TYR A 204 -5.24 6.69 -0.89
N CYS A 205 -4.56 5.53 -0.90
CA CYS A 205 -3.11 5.43 -0.97
C CYS A 205 -2.54 6.19 -2.18
N SER A 206 -3.12 5.98 -3.36
CA SER A 206 -2.68 6.63 -4.61
C SER A 206 -2.80 8.15 -4.54
N VAL A 207 -3.96 8.65 -4.10
CA VAL A 207 -4.19 10.11 -3.98
C VAL A 207 -3.22 10.73 -2.99
N ARG A 208 -3.12 10.16 -1.79
CA ARG A 208 -2.25 10.69 -0.73
C ARG A 208 -0.78 10.62 -1.10
N PHE A 209 -0.32 9.54 -1.71
CA PHE A 209 1.05 9.40 -2.16
C PHE A 209 1.44 10.50 -3.16
N ASN A 210 0.62 10.72 -4.19
CA ASN A 210 0.90 11.75 -5.18
C ASN A 210 0.88 13.16 -4.58
N THR A 211 -0.05 13.44 -3.66
CA THR A 211 -0.11 14.72 -2.95
C THR A 211 1.17 14.95 -2.14
N HIS A 212 1.60 13.98 -1.34
CA HIS A 212 2.80 14.10 -0.51
C HIS A 212 4.07 14.21 -1.35
N LEU A 213 4.21 13.38 -2.39
CA LEU A 213 5.39 13.41 -3.25
C LEU A 213 5.52 14.76 -3.97
N ALA A 214 4.42 15.32 -4.48
CA ALA A 214 4.44 16.64 -5.11
C ALA A 214 4.90 17.73 -4.11
N ALA A 215 4.34 17.73 -2.91
CA ALA A 215 4.74 18.67 -1.85
C ALA A 215 6.22 18.53 -1.46
N LEU A 216 6.71 17.29 -1.32
CA LEU A 216 8.10 17.00 -0.96
C LEU A 216 9.10 17.37 -2.06
N LEU A 217 8.75 17.21 -3.34
CA LEU A 217 9.59 17.68 -4.44
C LEU A 217 9.68 19.21 -4.47
N THR A 218 8.60 19.92 -4.14
CA THR A 218 8.62 21.38 -4.01
C THR A 218 9.43 21.84 -2.79
N ALA A 219 9.25 21.19 -1.64
CA ALA A 219 9.93 21.55 -0.40
C ALA A 219 11.40 21.16 -0.37
N SER A 220 11.78 20.08 -1.05
CA SER A 220 13.14 19.52 -1.12
C SER A 220 13.57 19.31 -2.57
N PRO A 221 13.94 20.38 -3.30
CA PRO A 221 14.26 20.28 -4.72
C PRO A 221 15.57 19.52 -5.00
N GLU A 222 16.47 19.47 -4.02
CA GLU A 222 17.73 18.74 -4.11
C GLU A 222 17.65 17.38 -3.40
N PRO A 223 18.33 16.34 -3.91
CA PRO A 223 19.04 16.29 -5.18
C PRO A 223 18.10 16.39 -6.40
N LYS A 224 18.55 17.06 -7.46
CA LYS A 224 17.76 17.19 -8.70
C LYS A 224 17.32 15.84 -9.26
N VAL A 225 16.02 15.74 -9.56
CA VAL A 225 15.44 14.65 -10.34
C VAL A 225 15.50 14.96 -11.84
N LYS A 226 15.19 14.00 -12.70
CA LYS A 226 15.07 14.26 -14.14
C LYS A 226 13.84 15.13 -14.39
N ASP A 227 13.87 16.00 -15.39
CA ASP A 227 12.70 16.83 -15.75
C ASP A 227 11.45 15.99 -16.01
N SER A 228 11.63 14.83 -16.66
CA SER A 228 10.59 13.81 -16.87
C SER A 228 9.93 13.25 -15.60
N ALA A 229 10.48 13.51 -14.40
CA ALA A 229 9.84 13.13 -13.14
C ALA A 229 8.61 14.01 -12.85
N PHE A 230 8.64 15.28 -13.24
CA PHE A 230 7.51 16.19 -13.07
C PHE A 230 6.31 15.77 -13.94
N ASP A 231 6.55 15.20 -15.12
CA ASP A 231 5.52 14.61 -15.98
C ASP A 231 4.85 13.38 -15.37
N ARG A 232 5.45 12.76 -14.35
CA ARG A 232 4.90 11.58 -13.66
C ARG A 232 4.04 11.94 -12.45
N LEU A 233 4.07 13.17 -11.98
CA LEU A 233 3.31 13.58 -10.80
C LEU A 233 1.81 13.35 -11.03
N GLY A 234 1.14 12.78 -10.03
CA GLY A 234 -0.27 12.41 -10.11
C GLY A 234 -0.56 11.06 -10.77
N THR A 235 0.45 10.36 -11.30
CA THR A 235 0.23 9.09 -12.03
C THR A 235 0.50 7.82 -11.21
N ALA A 236 1.14 7.94 -10.04
CA ALA A 236 1.41 6.79 -9.19
C ALA A 236 0.11 6.19 -8.68
N HIS A 237 -0.01 4.86 -8.72
CA HIS A 237 -1.18 4.17 -8.21
C HIS A 237 -0.81 2.80 -7.65
N PHE A 238 -1.67 2.28 -6.79
CA PHE A 238 -1.39 1.09 -5.98
C PHE A 238 -2.45 0.01 -6.21
N ASP A 239 -2.03 -1.25 -6.13
CA ASP A 239 -2.96 -2.36 -5.87
C ASP A 239 -3.23 -2.49 -4.37
N ALA A 240 -4.32 -3.16 -3.99
CA ALA A 240 -4.66 -3.42 -2.59
C ALA A 240 -5.16 -4.85 -2.41
N ARG A 241 -4.65 -5.53 -1.39
CA ARG A 241 -5.00 -6.91 -1.06
C ARG A 241 -5.32 -7.01 0.41
N PHE A 242 -6.57 -7.37 0.70
CA PHE A 242 -7.01 -7.74 2.04
C PHE A 242 -7.07 -9.26 2.16
N PHE A 243 -6.53 -9.80 3.25
CA PHE A 243 -6.64 -11.21 3.55
C PHE A 243 -6.57 -11.44 5.07
N ALA A 244 -7.37 -12.39 5.55
CA ALA A 244 -7.35 -12.82 6.94
C ALA A 244 -6.29 -13.90 7.15
N VAL A 245 -5.73 -13.94 8.36
CA VAL A 245 -4.77 -14.93 8.82
C VAL A 245 -5.26 -15.51 10.16
N PRO A 246 -4.88 -16.75 10.50
CA PRO A 246 -5.56 -17.49 11.58
C PRO A 246 -5.24 -16.94 12.99
N SER A 247 -4.16 -16.18 13.17
CA SER A 247 -3.79 -15.62 14.47
C SER A 247 -2.99 -14.31 14.34
N VAL A 248 -2.82 -13.60 15.46
CA VAL A 248 -2.01 -12.38 15.52
C VAL A 248 -0.51 -12.68 15.32
N GLU A 249 -0.07 -13.87 15.69
CA GLU A 249 1.27 -14.40 15.42
C GLU A 249 1.49 -14.57 13.92
N GLU A 250 0.51 -15.09 13.19
CA GLU A 250 0.59 -15.18 11.72
C GLU A 250 0.54 -13.81 11.06
N ALA A 251 -0.23 -12.88 11.62
CA ALA A 251 -0.22 -11.49 11.17
C ALA A 251 1.16 -10.84 11.35
N PHE A 252 1.79 -11.09 12.50
CA PHE A 252 3.16 -10.66 12.75
C PHE A 252 4.18 -11.39 11.86
N ASN A 253 4.02 -12.70 11.62
CA ASN A 253 4.88 -13.47 10.71
C ASN A 253 4.86 -12.91 9.28
N CYS A 254 3.72 -12.40 8.83
CA CYS A 254 3.66 -11.69 7.55
C CYS A 254 4.56 -10.44 7.56
N VAL A 255 4.51 -9.61 8.60
CA VAL A 255 5.40 -8.44 8.73
C VAL A 255 6.87 -8.85 8.84
N LEU A 256 7.16 -9.89 9.62
CA LEU A 256 8.50 -10.46 9.78
C LEU A 256 9.06 -10.97 8.46
N TRP A 257 8.26 -11.65 7.65
CA TRP A 257 8.64 -12.12 6.31
C TRP A 257 9.01 -10.95 5.39
N ARG A 258 8.24 -9.86 5.43
CA ARG A 258 8.56 -8.63 4.68
C ARG A 258 9.90 -8.02 5.12
N CYS A 259 10.09 -7.85 6.43
CA CYS A 259 11.29 -7.24 7.00
C CYS A 259 12.55 -8.07 6.72
N ARG A 260 12.51 -9.37 7.07
CA ARG A 260 13.69 -10.24 7.09
C ARG A 260 14.11 -10.71 5.70
N ASN A 261 13.16 -11.04 4.83
CA ASN A 261 13.46 -11.68 3.55
C ASN A 261 13.41 -10.68 2.40
N ASP A 262 12.30 -9.97 2.23
CA ASP A 262 12.10 -9.17 1.03
C ASP A 262 12.78 -7.80 1.08
N ALA A 263 12.67 -7.09 2.20
CA ALA A 263 13.24 -5.76 2.32
C ALA A 263 14.77 -5.77 2.16
N VAL A 264 15.45 -6.58 2.97
CA VAL A 264 16.91 -6.74 2.93
C VAL A 264 17.37 -7.18 1.55
N ARG A 265 16.73 -8.20 0.95
CA ARG A 265 17.09 -8.68 -0.39
C ARG A 265 16.92 -7.59 -1.44
N ASN A 266 15.81 -6.87 -1.44
CA ASN A 266 15.52 -5.83 -2.43
C ASN A 266 16.49 -4.66 -2.30
N SER A 267 16.78 -4.23 -1.07
CA SER A 267 17.69 -3.12 -0.81
C SER A 267 19.14 -3.44 -1.18
N VAL A 268 19.65 -4.60 -0.78
CA VAL A 268 21.00 -5.07 -1.17
C VAL A 268 21.10 -5.15 -2.68
N ASN A 269 20.10 -5.73 -3.36
CA ASN A 269 20.12 -5.80 -4.82
C ASN A 269 20.04 -4.43 -5.49
N ALA A 270 19.24 -3.50 -4.97
CA ALA A 270 19.12 -2.15 -5.50
C ALA A 270 20.45 -1.39 -5.40
N PHE A 271 21.13 -1.49 -4.25
CA PHE A 271 22.41 -0.86 -4.03
C PHE A 271 23.55 -1.55 -4.82
N ALA A 272 23.59 -2.89 -4.85
CA ALA A 272 24.56 -3.68 -5.62
C ALA A 272 24.60 -3.28 -7.10
N ARG A 273 23.44 -3.04 -7.72
CA ARG A 273 23.33 -2.62 -9.13
C ARG A 273 23.98 -1.27 -9.44
N THR A 274 24.33 -0.49 -8.42
CA THR A 274 25.09 0.76 -8.59
C THR A 274 26.60 0.51 -8.68
N LEU A 275 27.06 -0.65 -8.21
CA LEU A 275 28.47 -1.04 -8.14
C LEU A 275 28.85 -2.13 -9.13
N TYR A 276 27.89 -2.98 -9.51
CA TYR A 276 28.08 -4.18 -10.33
C TYR A 276 27.12 -4.22 -11.51
N SER A 277 27.57 -4.86 -12.58
CA SER A 277 26.72 -5.23 -13.71
C SER A 277 25.82 -6.42 -13.39
N THR A 278 24.75 -6.58 -14.17
CA THR A 278 23.83 -7.73 -14.06
C THR A 278 24.54 -9.08 -14.19
N LYS A 279 25.61 -9.15 -14.98
CA LYS A 279 26.39 -10.39 -15.18
C LYS A 279 27.16 -10.77 -13.92
N GLU A 280 27.77 -9.80 -13.25
CA GLU A 280 28.54 -10.02 -12.02
C GLU A 280 27.62 -10.45 -10.86
N MET A 281 26.41 -9.91 -10.80
CA MET A 281 25.42 -10.26 -9.78
C MET A 281 24.69 -11.58 -10.03
N HIS A 282 24.80 -12.17 -11.22
CA HIS A 282 24.02 -13.35 -11.59
C HIS A 282 24.34 -14.55 -10.69
N GLY A 283 23.30 -15.19 -10.15
CA GLY A 283 23.44 -16.36 -9.27
C GLY A 283 23.98 -16.06 -7.87
N LYS A 284 24.18 -14.78 -7.51
CA LYS A 284 24.69 -14.39 -6.18
C LYS A 284 23.56 -14.27 -5.16
N THR A 285 23.83 -14.78 -3.97
CA THR A 285 22.96 -14.58 -2.80
C THR A 285 23.15 -13.18 -2.20
N THR A 286 22.21 -12.73 -1.37
CA THR A 286 22.32 -11.45 -0.64
C THR A 286 23.62 -11.37 0.17
N VAL A 287 24.01 -12.45 0.85
CA VAL A 287 25.24 -12.51 1.66
C VAL A 287 26.47 -12.35 0.77
N GLN A 288 26.53 -13.10 -0.33
CA GLN A 288 27.64 -12.98 -1.29
C GLN A 288 27.75 -11.58 -1.89
N LEU A 289 26.62 -10.91 -2.18
CA LEU A 289 26.66 -9.53 -2.68
C LEU A 289 27.23 -8.55 -1.65
N ILE A 290 26.90 -8.72 -0.36
CA ILE A 290 27.45 -7.89 0.72
C ILE A 290 28.96 -8.13 0.84
N GLU A 291 29.39 -9.40 0.87
CA GLU A 291 30.81 -9.77 0.90
C GLU A 291 31.57 -9.22 -0.32
N MET A 292 30.97 -9.29 -1.51
CA MET A 292 31.56 -8.70 -2.73
C MET A 292 31.74 -7.18 -2.56
N MET A 293 30.71 -6.45 -2.08
CA MET A 293 30.82 -4.99 -1.86
C MET A 293 31.95 -4.62 -0.90
N GLU A 294 32.08 -5.36 0.20
CA GLU A 294 33.12 -5.13 1.19
C GLU A 294 34.51 -5.45 0.62
N ASN A 295 34.68 -6.64 0.03
CA ASN A 295 35.99 -7.13 -0.40
C ASN A 295 36.49 -6.47 -1.70
N GLU A 296 35.61 -6.22 -2.67
CA GLU A 296 36.01 -5.75 -4.01
C GLU A 296 35.92 -4.22 -4.16
N LYS A 297 35.02 -3.57 -3.41
CA LYS A 297 34.78 -2.12 -3.50
C LYS A 297 35.11 -1.37 -2.22
N ASN A 298 35.46 -2.06 -1.13
CA ASN A 298 35.67 -1.46 0.19
C ASN A 298 34.44 -0.67 0.68
N VAL A 299 33.24 -1.19 0.38
CA VAL A 299 31.96 -0.59 0.75
C VAL A 299 31.25 -1.48 1.77
N VAL A 300 31.13 -1.00 3.01
CA VAL A 300 30.31 -1.62 4.04
C VAL A 300 28.85 -1.23 3.82
N TYR A 301 28.04 -2.16 3.34
CA TYR A 301 26.65 -1.93 2.91
C TYR A 301 25.82 -1.19 3.97
N GLU A 302 25.86 -1.64 5.23
CA GLU A 302 25.08 -1.09 6.34
C GLU A 302 25.42 0.38 6.66
N LYS A 303 26.63 0.82 6.29
CA LYS A 303 27.08 2.21 6.48
C LYS A 303 26.87 3.07 5.23
N ALA A 304 26.64 2.44 4.09
CA ALA A 304 26.58 3.08 2.77
C ALA A 304 25.16 3.40 2.31
N VAL A 305 24.13 2.87 2.98
CA VAL A 305 22.72 3.11 2.65
C VAL A 305 21.97 3.76 3.83
N PRO A 306 20.89 4.50 3.56
CA PRO A 306 20.04 5.03 4.62
C PRO A 306 19.47 3.91 5.50
N ARG A 307 19.26 4.19 6.80
CA ARG A 307 18.78 3.17 7.75
C ARG A 307 17.43 2.59 7.37
N TRP A 308 16.49 3.43 6.97
CA TRP A 308 15.20 3.01 6.44
C TRP A 308 15.30 2.10 5.22
N ALA A 309 16.38 2.19 4.44
CA ALA A 309 16.58 1.33 3.28
C ALA A 309 17.05 -0.06 3.67
N LEU A 310 17.60 -0.28 4.88
CA LEU A 310 18.08 -1.60 5.29
C LEU A 310 16.92 -2.58 5.51
N GLU A 311 15.89 -2.12 6.24
CA GLU A 311 14.84 -3.00 6.75
C GLU A 311 13.44 -2.43 6.58
N GLY A 312 13.30 -1.23 6.01
CA GLY A 312 12.04 -0.49 5.99
C GLY A 312 11.79 0.31 7.26
N CYS A 313 10.54 0.70 7.44
CA CYS A 313 10.08 1.47 8.59
C CYS A 313 8.81 0.88 9.19
N LEU A 314 8.76 0.85 10.53
CA LEU A 314 7.56 0.55 11.29
C LEU A 314 6.90 1.85 11.73
N LEU A 315 5.57 1.92 11.62
CA LEU A 315 4.78 3.04 12.09
C LEU A 315 3.68 2.54 13.02
N LYS A 316 3.55 3.19 14.16
CA LYS A 316 2.55 2.86 15.17
C LYS A 316 2.25 4.08 16.03
N ARG A 317 1.05 4.10 16.61
CA ARG A 317 0.62 5.20 17.46
C ARG A 317 1.37 5.15 18.79
N GLU A 318 1.63 6.30 19.38
CA GLU A 318 2.13 6.42 20.76
C GLU A 318 1.37 7.52 21.48
N GLN A 319 1.37 7.45 22.81
CA GLN A 319 0.80 8.50 23.66
C GLN A 319 1.95 9.37 24.18
N VAL A 320 1.80 10.68 24.02
CA VAL A 320 2.72 11.67 24.56
C VAL A 320 2.00 12.59 25.51
N GLU A 321 2.66 12.90 26.63
CA GLU A 321 2.20 13.97 27.52
C GLU A 321 2.29 15.31 26.79
N HIS A 322 1.22 16.08 26.91
CA HIS A 322 1.10 17.42 26.37
C HIS A 322 0.51 18.34 27.44
N GLU A 323 1.26 19.36 27.82
CA GLU A 323 0.78 20.42 28.70
C GLU A 323 -0.06 21.41 27.89
N GLY A 324 -1.33 21.56 28.28
CA GLY A 324 -2.25 22.52 27.69
C GLY A 324 -2.82 23.44 28.77
N VAL A 325 -3.18 24.66 28.38
CA VAL A 325 -3.88 25.57 29.28
C VAL A 325 -5.39 25.33 29.13
N ASN A 326 -6.06 25.01 30.23
CA ASN A 326 -7.51 24.92 30.26
C ASN A 326 -8.09 26.34 30.15
N LEU A 327 -8.71 26.66 29.01
CA LEU A 327 -9.23 28.00 28.73
C LEU A 327 -10.35 28.46 29.68
N LYS A 328 -10.96 27.55 30.45
CA LYS A 328 -12.00 27.89 31.42
C LYS A 328 -11.44 28.21 32.81
N THR A 329 -10.37 27.53 33.22
CA THR A 329 -9.80 27.66 34.57
C THR A 329 -8.48 28.43 34.59
N GLY A 330 -7.83 28.62 33.43
CA GLY A 330 -6.49 29.19 33.31
C GLY A 330 -5.36 28.28 33.79
N ALA A 331 -5.68 27.08 34.27
CA ALA A 331 -4.71 26.14 34.80
C ALA A 331 -3.97 25.39 33.69
N THR A 332 -2.68 25.13 33.90
CA THR A 332 -1.91 24.20 33.08
C THR A 332 -2.25 22.77 33.50
N GLU A 333 -2.78 21.99 32.56
CA GLU A 333 -3.15 20.59 32.77
C GLU A 333 -2.35 19.68 31.82
N LYS A 334 -1.93 18.54 32.34
CA LYS A 334 -1.30 17.49 31.53
C LYS A 334 -2.38 16.64 30.87
N THR A 335 -2.30 16.50 29.56
CA THR A 335 -3.19 15.65 28.77
C THR A 335 -2.39 14.67 27.93
N LEU A 336 -2.94 13.49 27.64
CA LEU A 336 -2.33 12.55 26.71
C LEU A 336 -2.82 12.85 25.29
N ARG A 337 -1.87 13.00 24.36
CA ARG A 337 -2.14 13.15 22.93
C ARG A 337 -1.61 11.94 22.18
N THR A 338 -2.40 11.45 21.24
CA THR A 338 -1.96 10.39 20.34
C THR A 338 -1.25 11.00 19.15
N ARG A 339 -0.06 10.49 18.83
CA ARG A 339 0.64 10.77 17.57
C ARG A 339 1.11 9.47 16.94
N THR A 340 1.44 9.49 15.65
CA THR A 340 2.09 8.35 14.98
C THR A 340 3.59 8.51 15.05
N ARG A 341 4.29 7.50 15.58
CA ARG A 341 5.74 7.39 15.56
C ARG A 341 6.16 6.51 14.39
N ALA A 342 7.18 6.96 13.66
CA ALA A 342 7.87 6.16 12.65
C ALA A 342 9.25 5.76 13.20
N GLU A 343 9.61 4.49 13.08
CA GLU A 343 10.94 3.99 13.38
C GLU A 343 11.58 3.39 12.13
N GLU A 344 12.77 3.89 11.76
CA GLU A 344 13.59 3.37 10.66
C GLU A 344 14.28 2.05 11.03
N ARG A 345 13.46 1.03 11.23
CA ARG A 345 13.87 -0.35 11.49
C ARG A 345 12.78 -1.31 11.04
N GLY A 346 13.17 -2.55 10.80
CA GLY A 346 12.26 -3.67 10.69
C GLY A 346 12.30 -4.57 11.93
N VAL A 347 11.77 -5.78 11.75
CA VAL A 347 11.83 -6.85 12.75
C VAL A 347 12.54 -8.06 12.16
N ARG A 348 13.48 -8.64 12.91
CA ARG A 348 14.33 -9.76 12.43
C ARG A 348 14.00 -11.11 13.05
N LYS A 349 13.33 -11.11 14.20
CA LYS A 349 13.09 -12.33 14.98
C LYS A 349 11.65 -12.39 15.46
N PHE A 350 11.13 -13.60 15.53
CA PHE A 350 9.89 -13.86 16.22
C PHE A 350 10.14 -13.85 17.73
N SER A 351 9.34 -13.08 18.48
CA SER A 351 9.35 -13.04 19.94
C SER A 351 8.01 -12.53 20.45
N ALA A 352 7.66 -12.87 21.69
CA ALA A 352 6.44 -12.36 22.33
C ALA A 352 6.42 -10.82 22.40
N GLU A 353 7.57 -10.19 22.63
CA GLU A 353 7.73 -8.74 22.59
C GLU A 353 7.40 -8.17 21.21
N ASN A 354 7.88 -8.78 20.13
CA ASN A 354 7.59 -8.29 18.79
C ASN A 354 6.14 -8.54 18.36
N VAL A 355 5.49 -9.60 18.86
CA VAL A 355 4.05 -9.82 18.63
C VAL A 355 3.22 -8.70 19.29
N ARG A 356 3.68 -8.09 20.38
CA ARG A 356 3.01 -6.93 21.00
C ARG A 356 2.95 -5.71 20.08
N LEU A 357 3.90 -5.57 19.15
CA LEU A 357 3.82 -4.53 18.10
C LEU A 357 2.54 -4.65 17.27
N VAL A 358 1.98 -5.85 17.14
CA VAL A 358 0.70 -6.09 16.47
C VAL A 358 -0.45 -5.95 17.45
N THR A 359 -0.40 -6.59 18.62
CA THR A 359 -1.58 -6.67 19.51
C THR A 359 -1.88 -5.38 20.27
N GLU A 360 -0.86 -4.61 20.67
CA GLU A 360 -1.04 -3.39 21.45
C GLU A 360 -1.44 -2.23 20.54
N ARG A 361 -2.25 -1.29 21.02
CA ARG A 361 -2.69 -0.14 20.21
C ARG A 361 -1.60 0.92 20.09
N PHE A 362 -0.80 1.08 21.14
CA PHE A 362 0.24 2.07 21.27
C PHE A 362 1.61 1.41 21.43
N TRP A 363 2.67 2.13 21.10
CA TRP A 363 4.05 1.72 21.37
C TRP A 363 4.36 1.73 22.87
#